data_AF-A0A7Y1Z7Y9-F1
#
_entry.id   AF-A0A7Y1Z7Y9-F1
#
_cell.length_a   1.000
_cell.length_b   1.000
_cell.length_c   1.000
_cell.angle_alpha   90.00
_cell.angle_beta   90.00
_cell.angle_gamma   90.00
#
_symmetry.space_group_name_H-M   'P 1'
#
loop_
_entity.id
_entity.type
_entity.pdbx_description
1 polymer ?
#
loop_
_entity_poly.entity_id
_entity_poly.type
_entity_poly.pdbx_seq_one_letter_code
_entity_poly.pdbx_strand_id
1 'polypeptide(L)'
;MKKFKKSIAWFLTIIFMMPMIWSCSQANDIKEPLETRKYRDMAKSIIESSEMFKELYKNPTEIRTIDYGEISQDDVDYYATMLGHEPGEFDVALVDAILEKYIDVIDRGFEDVLEDYNLTEFTKISMTDIAEGRWIEDIESHPNYENLSLTEKEMLSLANAYAKELEQRDDLITGEGIGAFFGIIVGAWICNIWCVLGGAIVGGIIGSIVSKNQ
;
A
#
# COMPACT_ATOMS: atom_id res chain seq x y z
N MET A 1 40.47 50.72 -30.60
CA MET A 1 40.51 49.75 -29.46
C MET A 1 39.43 49.96 -28.37
N LYS A 2 38.89 51.17 -28.12
CA LYS A 2 37.85 51.37 -27.06
C LYS A 2 36.49 50.71 -27.36
N LYS A 3 36.12 50.51 -28.62
CA LYS A 3 34.82 49.92 -29.01
C LYS A 3 34.76 48.39 -28.83
N PHE A 4 35.89 47.69 -29.02
CA PHE A 4 35.97 46.23 -28.87
C PHE A 4 35.85 45.79 -27.40
N LYS A 5 36.40 46.58 -26.46
CA LYS A 5 36.30 46.32 -25.02
C LYS A 5 34.88 46.49 -24.46
N LYS A 6 34.07 47.40 -25.02
CA LYS A 6 32.66 47.57 -24.62
C LYS A 6 31.77 46.39 -25.06
N SER A 7 32.08 45.77 -26.21
CA SER A 7 31.30 44.64 -26.73
C SER A 7 31.53 43.34 -25.95
N ILE A 8 32.76 43.11 -25.47
CA ILE A 8 33.10 41.94 -24.65
C ILE A 8 32.49 42.05 -23.25
N ALA A 9 32.48 43.26 -22.67
CA ALA A 9 31.86 43.49 -21.36
C ALA A 9 30.35 43.19 -21.38
N TRP A 10 29.65 43.58 -22.45
CA TRP A 10 28.22 43.31 -22.62
C TRP A 10 27.92 41.81 -22.77
N PHE A 11 28.71 41.10 -23.58
CA PHE A 11 28.57 39.65 -23.78
C PHE A 11 28.82 38.85 -22.49
N LEU A 12 29.80 39.26 -21.67
CA LEU A 12 30.10 38.61 -20.40
C LEU A 12 28.99 38.81 -19.36
N THR A 13 28.33 39.98 -19.31
CA THR A 13 27.17 40.19 -18.44
C THR A 13 25.98 39.31 -18.80
N ILE A 14 25.72 39.04 -20.09
CA ILE A 14 24.62 38.17 -20.51
C ILE A 14 24.92 36.70 -20.15
N ILE A 15 26.18 36.26 -20.35
CA ILE A 15 26.61 34.89 -20.00
C ILE A 15 26.64 34.67 -18.49
N PHE A 16 27.01 35.68 -17.68
CA PHE A 16 27.02 35.56 -16.21
C PHE A 16 25.66 35.80 -15.53
N MET A 17 24.68 36.43 -16.20
CA MET A 17 23.32 36.56 -15.67
C MET A 17 22.37 35.44 -16.10
N MET A 18 22.70 34.65 -17.12
CA MET A 18 21.89 33.49 -17.52
C MET A 18 21.77 32.34 -16.49
N PRO A 19 22.68 32.11 -15.52
CA PRO A 19 22.46 31.05 -14.54
C PRO A 19 21.39 31.37 -13.49
N MET A 20 20.95 32.63 -13.34
CA MET A 20 20.00 33.01 -12.27
C MET A 20 18.52 32.96 -12.67
N ILE A 21 18.18 32.70 -13.94
CA ILE A 21 16.77 32.56 -14.39
C ILE A 21 16.40 31.08 -14.59
N TRP A 22 17.33 30.16 -14.31
CA TRP A 22 17.11 28.71 -14.43
C TRP A 22 17.42 27.94 -13.12
N SER A 23 17.06 28.54 -11.98
CA SER A 23 17.12 27.89 -10.66
C SER A 23 15.90 28.21 -9.77
N CYS A 24 14.74 28.49 -10.37
CA CYS A 24 13.43 28.54 -9.68
C CYS A 24 12.37 27.67 -10.38
N SER A 25 12.78 26.54 -10.97
CA SER A 25 11.86 25.49 -11.43
C SER A 25 12.54 24.12 -11.50
N GLN A 26 13.61 23.89 -10.75
CA GLN A 26 13.78 22.55 -10.22
C GLN A 26 12.79 22.49 -9.05
N ALA A 27 11.55 22.11 -9.38
CA ALA A 27 10.88 21.17 -8.51
C ALA A 27 11.96 20.15 -8.16
N ASN A 28 12.35 20.09 -6.90
CA ASN A 28 13.16 19.00 -6.42
C ASN A 28 12.33 17.75 -6.72
N ASP A 29 12.53 17.17 -7.90
CA ASP A 29 12.43 15.75 -8.10
C ASP A 29 13.52 15.17 -7.20
N ILE A 30 13.26 15.19 -5.89
CA ILE A 30 13.77 14.15 -5.01
C ILE A 30 13.16 12.92 -5.65
N LYS A 31 13.92 12.29 -6.56
CA LYS A 31 13.55 11.00 -7.11
C LYS A 31 13.43 10.11 -5.91
N GLU A 32 12.19 9.86 -5.55
CA GLU A 32 11.83 8.96 -4.47
C GLU A 32 12.64 7.67 -4.64
N PRO A 33 13.20 7.11 -3.55
CA PRO A 33 13.93 5.85 -3.63
C PRO A 33 13.10 4.81 -4.38
N LEU A 34 13.77 3.97 -5.18
CA LEU A 34 13.10 2.98 -6.03
C LEU A 34 12.19 2.03 -5.22
N GLU A 35 12.60 1.70 -3.98
CA GLU A 35 11.81 0.89 -3.04
C GLU A 35 10.55 1.63 -2.59
N THR A 36 10.64 2.89 -2.19
CA THR A 36 9.49 3.70 -1.80
C THR A 36 8.49 3.85 -2.96
N ARG A 37 8.97 3.99 -4.20
CA ARG A 37 8.09 4.01 -5.39
C ARG A 37 7.39 2.66 -5.60
N LYS A 38 8.11 1.54 -5.47
CA LYS A 38 7.53 0.18 -5.59
C LYS A 38 6.35 -0.01 -4.62
N TYR A 39 6.53 0.31 -3.34
CA TYR A 39 5.48 0.12 -2.35
C TYR A 39 4.32 1.09 -2.53
N ARG A 40 4.57 2.31 -3.01
CA ARG A 40 3.52 3.25 -3.38
C ARG A 40 2.66 2.73 -4.54
N ASP A 41 3.28 2.20 -5.59
CA ASP A 41 2.55 1.66 -6.74
C ASP A 41 1.71 0.43 -6.33
N MET A 42 2.25 -0.42 -5.44
CA MET A 42 1.50 -1.53 -4.83
C MET A 42 0.33 -1.05 -3.97
N ALA A 43 0.54 -0.05 -3.11
CA ALA A 43 -0.50 0.55 -2.29
C ALA A 43 -1.66 1.09 -3.14
N LYS A 44 -1.35 1.77 -4.24
CA LYS A 44 -2.36 2.24 -5.19
C LYS A 44 -3.16 1.10 -5.80
N SER A 45 -2.49 0.03 -6.22
CA SER A 45 -3.16 -1.16 -6.76
C SER A 45 -4.13 -1.76 -5.74
N ILE A 46 -3.78 -1.82 -4.45
CA ILE A 46 -4.68 -2.29 -3.38
C ILE A 46 -5.92 -1.41 -3.26
N ILE A 47 -5.75 -0.08 -3.26
CA ILE A 47 -6.86 0.87 -3.16
C ILE A 47 -7.76 0.78 -4.39
N GLU A 48 -7.20 0.80 -5.60
CA GLU A 48 -7.94 0.69 -6.87
C GLU A 48 -8.74 -0.61 -6.93
N SER A 49 -8.15 -1.72 -6.48
CA SER A 49 -8.82 -3.03 -6.37
C SER A 49 -10.01 -2.97 -5.41
N SER A 50 -9.81 -2.39 -4.23
CA SER A 50 -10.86 -2.26 -3.20
C SER A 50 -12.01 -1.37 -3.68
N GLU A 51 -11.69 -0.26 -4.35
CA GLU A 51 -12.66 0.67 -4.94
C GLU A 51 -13.48 0.02 -6.06
N MET A 52 -12.83 -0.73 -6.96
CA MET A 52 -13.52 -1.46 -8.02
C MET A 52 -14.56 -2.43 -7.43
N PHE A 53 -14.19 -3.19 -6.39
CA PHE A 53 -15.14 -4.08 -5.71
C PHE A 53 -16.26 -3.34 -5.01
N LYS A 54 -15.96 -2.22 -4.35
CA LYS A 54 -16.99 -1.36 -3.75
C LYS A 54 -18.01 -0.89 -4.78
N GLU A 55 -17.57 -0.53 -5.98
CA GLU A 55 -18.46 -0.16 -7.09
C GLU A 55 -19.29 -1.35 -7.60
N LEU A 56 -18.67 -2.52 -7.79
CA LEU A 56 -19.37 -3.74 -8.17
C LEU A 56 -20.45 -4.11 -7.13
N TYR A 57 -20.17 -3.92 -5.84
CA TYR A 57 -21.14 -4.18 -4.76
C TYR A 57 -22.29 -3.17 -4.70
N LYS A 58 -22.18 -2.03 -5.39
CA LYS A 58 -23.32 -1.13 -5.62
C LYS A 58 -24.25 -1.65 -6.73
N ASN A 59 -23.74 -2.49 -7.65
CA ASN A 59 -24.46 -3.12 -8.75
C ASN A 59 -24.51 -4.65 -8.62
N PRO A 60 -25.40 -5.21 -7.77
CA PRO A 60 -25.40 -6.62 -7.38
C PRO A 60 -25.64 -7.62 -8.52
N THR A 61 -25.97 -7.18 -9.73
CA THR A 61 -26.09 -8.02 -10.92
C THR A 61 -24.75 -8.55 -11.43
N GLU A 62 -23.63 -7.95 -11.03
CA GLU A 62 -22.28 -8.29 -11.53
C GLU A 62 -21.47 -9.13 -10.54
N ILE A 63 -22.02 -9.41 -9.36
CA ILE A 63 -21.33 -10.14 -8.30
C ILE A 63 -21.94 -11.52 -8.12
N ARG A 64 -21.08 -12.55 -8.19
CA ARG A 64 -21.43 -13.87 -7.66
C ARG A 64 -21.68 -13.73 -6.17
N THR A 65 -22.85 -14.14 -5.71
CA THR A 65 -23.15 -14.14 -4.29
C THR A 65 -22.22 -15.14 -3.63
N ILE A 66 -21.17 -14.65 -2.96
CA ILE A 66 -20.26 -15.50 -2.19
C ILE A 66 -21.01 -15.89 -0.92
N ASP A 67 -21.30 -17.18 -0.77
CA ASP A 67 -21.71 -17.71 0.52
C ASP A 67 -20.42 -17.89 1.33
N TYR A 68 -20.29 -17.15 2.44
CA TYR A 68 -19.09 -17.16 3.29
C TYR A 68 -18.71 -18.57 3.80
N GLY A 69 -19.62 -19.55 3.70
CA GLY A 69 -19.37 -20.93 4.09
C GLY A 69 -18.53 -21.76 3.11
N GLU A 70 -18.44 -21.39 1.83
CA GLU A 70 -17.67 -22.12 0.81
C GLU A 70 -17.14 -21.17 -0.28
N ILE A 71 -15.95 -20.59 -0.08
CA ILE A 71 -15.21 -19.95 -1.17
C ILE A 71 -14.59 -21.06 -2.03
N SER A 72 -14.86 -21.06 -3.33
CA SER A 72 -14.24 -22.00 -4.26
C SER A 72 -13.07 -21.34 -5.01
N GLN A 73 -12.13 -22.15 -5.52
CA GLN A 73 -11.06 -21.65 -6.40
C GLN A 73 -11.62 -20.93 -7.64
N ASP A 74 -12.77 -21.37 -8.16
CA ASP A 74 -13.44 -20.72 -9.30
C ASP A 74 -13.89 -19.29 -8.95
N ASP A 75 -14.23 -19.02 -7.68
CA ASP A 75 -14.56 -17.67 -7.23
C ASP A 75 -13.30 -16.82 -7.07
N VAL A 76 -12.23 -17.39 -6.51
CA VAL A 76 -10.92 -16.73 -6.41
C VAL A 76 -10.39 -16.34 -7.79
N ASP A 77 -10.41 -17.26 -8.76
CA ASP A 77 -9.94 -17.03 -10.13
C ASP A 77 -10.82 -16.01 -10.87
N TYR A 78 -12.13 -16.04 -10.65
CA TYR A 78 -13.06 -15.06 -11.22
C TYR A 78 -12.70 -13.64 -10.78
N TYR A 79 -12.49 -13.44 -9.47
CA TYR A 79 -12.14 -12.15 -8.91
C TYR A 79 -10.71 -11.72 -9.23
N ALA A 80 -9.76 -12.64 -9.25
CA ALA A 80 -8.39 -12.39 -9.70
C ALA A 80 -8.37 -11.87 -11.15
N THR A 81 -9.12 -12.52 -12.04
CA THR A 81 -9.23 -12.10 -13.45
C THR A 81 -9.81 -10.70 -13.59
N MET A 82 -10.83 -10.36 -12.78
CA MET A 82 -11.42 -9.01 -12.78
C MET A 82 -10.42 -7.93 -12.37
N LEU A 83 -9.47 -8.28 -11.51
CA LEU A 83 -8.38 -7.42 -11.05
C LEU A 83 -7.18 -7.37 -12.02
N GLY A 84 -7.25 -8.09 -13.13
CA GLY A 84 -6.16 -8.17 -14.12
C GLY A 84 -5.07 -9.17 -13.79
N HIS A 85 -5.30 -10.08 -12.83
CA HIS A 85 -4.41 -11.18 -12.47
C HIS A 85 -4.73 -12.45 -13.29
N GLU A 86 -3.76 -13.38 -13.34
CA GLU A 86 -3.97 -14.66 -14.03
C GLU A 86 -4.75 -15.64 -13.14
N PRO A 87 -5.65 -16.48 -13.70
CA PRO A 87 -6.26 -17.58 -12.95
C PRO A 87 -5.20 -18.50 -12.33
N GLY A 88 -5.38 -18.87 -11.06
CA GLY A 88 -4.42 -19.65 -10.29
C GLY A 88 -3.26 -18.85 -9.68
N GLU A 89 -3.22 -17.52 -9.85
CA GLU A 89 -2.24 -16.66 -9.18
C GLU A 89 -2.45 -16.61 -7.66
N PHE A 90 -3.71 -16.72 -7.21
CA PHE A 90 -4.10 -16.81 -5.80
C PHE A 90 -4.81 -18.14 -5.53
N ASP A 91 -4.47 -18.79 -4.42
CA ASP A 91 -5.07 -20.06 -3.99
C ASP A 91 -6.20 -19.81 -2.97
N VAL A 92 -7.25 -20.61 -3.00
CA VAL A 92 -8.32 -20.59 -1.99
C VAL A 92 -7.78 -20.72 -0.57
N ALA A 93 -6.70 -21.48 -0.37
CA ALA A 93 -6.04 -21.59 0.94
C ALA A 93 -5.49 -20.26 1.46
N LEU A 94 -5.03 -19.36 0.57
CA LEU A 94 -4.61 -18.01 0.95
C LEU A 94 -5.81 -17.17 1.38
N VAL A 95 -6.92 -17.27 0.64
CA VAL A 95 -8.15 -16.54 0.94
C VAL A 95 -8.77 -16.97 2.27
N ASP A 96 -8.81 -18.28 2.53
CA ASP A 96 -9.31 -18.84 3.80
C ASP A 96 -8.45 -18.39 4.99
N ALA A 97 -7.12 -18.39 4.84
CA ALA A 97 -6.22 -17.92 5.88
C ALA A 97 -6.42 -16.42 6.21
N ILE A 98 -6.74 -15.60 5.20
CA ILE A 98 -7.04 -14.17 5.39
C ILE A 98 -8.39 -14.01 6.10
N LEU A 99 -9.41 -14.77 5.71
CA LEU A 99 -10.72 -14.75 6.34
C LEU A 99 -10.66 -15.14 7.81
N GLU A 100 -9.98 -16.25 8.13
CA GLU A 100 -9.79 -16.71 9.50
C GLU A 100 -9.16 -15.61 10.37
N LYS A 101 -8.12 -14.96 9.84
CA LYS A 101 -7.43 -13.88 10.57
C LYS A 101 -8.23 -12.60 10.65
N TYR A 102 -9.03 -12.28 9.64
CA TYR A 102 -9.95 -11.16 9.70
C TYR A 102 -11.00 -11.35 10.82
N ILE A 103 -11.54 -12.56 10.97
CA ILE A 103 -12.46 -12.91 12.06
C ILE A 103 -11.76 -12.83 13.42
N ASP A 104 -10.55 -13.38 13.56
CA ASP A 104 -9.76 -13.29 14.79
C ASP A 104 -9.62 -11.83 15.26
N VAL A 105 -9.35 -10.89 14.36
CA VAL A 105 -9.20 -9.48 14.72
C VAL A 105 -10.52 -8.89 15.19
N ILE A 106 -11.62 -9.16 14.50
CA ILE A 106 -12.94 -8.68 14.94
C ILE A 106 -13.23 -9.15 16.36
N ASP A 107 -12.82 -10.37 16.70
CA ASP A 107 -13.13 -10.99 17.98
C ASP A 107 -12.24 -10.52 19.15
N ARG A 108 -10.91 -10.42 18.95
CA ARG A 108 -9.95 -10.06 20.02
C ARG A 108 -9.23 -8.73 19.83
N GLY A 109 -9.29 -8.11 18.67
CA GLY A 109 -8.61 -6.86 18.36
C GLY A 109 -7.24 -7.04 17.69
N PHE A 110 -6.79 -5.97 17.03
CA PHE A 110 -5.59 -5.96 16.20
C PHE A 110 -4.30 -6.29 16.96
N GLU A 111 -4.09 -5.63 18.10
CA GLU A 111 -2.88 -5.78 18.92
C GLU A 111 -2.73 -7.23 19.40
N ASP A 112 -3.81 -7.84 19.89
CA ASP A 112 -3.82 -9.23 20.38
C ASP A 112 -3.53 -10.24 19.25
N VAL A 113 -3.90 -9.94 18.00
CA VAL A 113 -3.57 -10.78 16.85
C VAL A 113 -2.11 -10.65 16.48
N LEU A 114 -1.55 -9.43 16.49
CA LEU A 114 -0.13 -9.21 16.21
C LEU A 114 0.79 -9.90 17.22
N GLU A 115 0.34 -10.09 18.47
CA GLU A 115 1.13 -10.76 19.49
C GLU A 115 1.43 -12.23 19.18
N ASP A 116 0.58 -12.90 18.39
CA ASP A 116 0.81 -14.28 17.95
C ASP A 116 1.98 -14.40 16.95
N TYR A 117 2.35 -13.29 16.31
CA TYR A 117 3.38 -13.28 15.29
C TYR A 117 4.76 -13.02 15.92
N ASN A 118 5.76 -13.78 15.45
CA ASN A 118 7.16 -13.60 15.81
C ASN A 118 7.78 -12.41 15.05
N LEU A 119 7.25 -11.21 15.31
CA LEU A 119 7.72 -9.94 14.79
C LEU A 119 8.52 -9.21 15.85
N THR A 120 9.42 -8.32 15.43
CA THR A 120 10.11 -7.42 16.35
C THR A 120 9.12 -6.45 17.01
N GLU A 121 9.48 -5.97 18.21
CA GLU A 121 8.68 -4.97 18.93
C GLU A 121 8.49 -3.69 18.09
N PHE A 122 9.53 -3.27 17.36
CA PHE A 122 9.44 -2.13 16.45
C PHE A 122 8.39 -2.34 15.36
N THR A 123 8.34 -3.54 14.76
CA THR A 123 7.33 -3.88 13.76
C THR A 123 5.92 -3.87 14.36
N LYS A 124 5.72 -4.48 15.53
CA LYS A 124 4.40 -4.54 16.20
C LYS A 124 3.85 -3.15 16.52
N ILE A 125 4.67 -2.29 17.12
CA ILE A 125 4.30 -0.91 17.44
C ILE A 125 3.98 -0.12 16.17
N SER A 126 4.87 -0.19 15.17
CA SER A 126 4.68 0.55 13.92
C SER A 126 3.42 0.10 13.17
N MET A 127 3.16 -1.20 13.10
CA MET A 127 1.95 -1.74 12.48
C MET A 127 0.68 -1.29 13.21
N THR A 128 0.73 -1.18 14.54
CA THR A 128 -0.40 -0.67 15.35
C THR A 128 -0.64 0.80 15.06
N ASP A 129 0.41 1.63 15.05
CA ASP A 129 0.31 3.04 14.69
C ASP A 129 -0.31 3.23 13.29
N ILE A 130 0.18 2.46 12.31
CA ILE A 130 -0.30 2.53 10.94
C ILE A 130 -1.76 2.05 10.83
N ALA A 131 -2.14 0.98 11.54
CA ALA A 131 -3.52 0.49 11.58
C ALA A 131 -4.50 1.53 12.18
N GLU A 132 -4.02 2.40 13.07
CA GLU A 132 -4.77 3.53 13.60
C GLU A 132 -4.77 4.76 12.67
N GLY A 133 -4.28 4.62 11.44
CA GLY A 133 -4.24 5.67 10.42
C GLY A 133 -3.03 6.59 10.52
N ARG A 134 -2.04 6.29 11.37
CA ARG A 134 -0.82 7.08 11.49
C ARG A 134 0.28 6.50 10.60
N TRP A 135 0.41 7.02 9.39
CA TRP A 135 1.60 6.72 8.60
C TRP A 135 2.85 7.36 9.25
N ILE A 136 3.98 6.68 9.10
CA ILE A 136 5.27 7.03 9.68
C ILE A 136 6.12 7.66 8.59
N GLU A 137 6.49 8.93 8.79
CA GLU A 137 7.39 9.64 7.87
C GLU A 137 8.77 8.99 7.85
N ASP A 138 9.29 8.75 6.65
CA ASP A 138 10.61 8.16 6.40
C ASP A 138 10.91 6.90 7.24
N ILE A 139 9.95 5.97 7.32
CA ILE A 139 10.08 4.71 8.08
C ILE A 139 11.39 3.95 7.80
N GLU A 140 11.88 4.02 6.56
CA GLU A 140 13.13 3.39 6.11
C GLU A 140 14.39 3.98 6.77
N SER A 141 14.31 5.23 7.23
CA SER A 141 15.39 5.94 7.93
C SER A 141 15.40 5.71 9.44
N HIS A 142 14.40 4.98 9.97
CA HIS A 142 14.33 4.72 11.40
C HIS A 142 15.45 3.76 11.84
N PRO A 143 16.17 4.01 12.97
CA PRO A 143 17.33 3.20 13.37
C PRO A 143 17.04 1.70 13.56
N ASN A 144 15.81 1.36 13.91
CA ASN A 144 15.39 -0.03 14.08
C ASN A 144 15.00 -0.71 12.76
N TYR A 145 14.72 0.06 11.70
CA TYR A 145 14.27 -0.47 10.42
C TYR A 145 15.37 -1.29 9.73
N GLU A 146 16.62 -0.86 9.78
CA GLU A 146 17.74 -1.59 9.15
C GLU A 146 17.90 -3.01 9.69
N ASN A 147 17.56 -3.23 10.96
CA ASN A 147 17.71 -4.50 11.66
C ASN A 147 16.56 -5.49 11.43
N LEU A 148 15.50 -5.05 10.75
CA LEU A 148 14.36 -5.88 10.43
C LEU A 148 14.70 -6.96 9.39
N SER A 149 13.99 -8.08 9.48
CA SER A 149 13.98 -9.08 8.42
C SER A 149 13.44 -8.48 7.11
N LEU A 150 13.77 -9.08 5.96
CA LEU A 150 13.27 -8.61 4.67
C LEU A 150 11.74 -8.60 4.62
N THR A 151 11.10 -9.65 5.14
CA THR A 151 9.65 -9.76 5.23
C THR A 151 9.03 -8.63 6.08
N GLU A 152 9.63 -8.31 7.24
CA GLU A 152 9.15 -7.21 8.07
C GLU A 152 9.30 -5.85 7.39
N LYS A 153 10.40 -5.62 6.66
CA LYS A 153 10.62 -4.40 5.86
C LYS A 153 9.57 -4.27 4.77
N GLU A 154 9.34 -5.34 4.01
CA GLU A 154 8.33 -5.39 2.95
C GLU A 154 6.92 -5.14 3.49
N MET A 155 6.57 -5.79 4.60
CA MET A 155 5.29 -5.64 5.28
C MET A 155 5.07 -4.21 5.78
N LEU A 156 6.03 -3.66 6.55
CA LEU A 156 5.93 -2.31 7.10
C LEU A 156 5.90 -1.23 6.02
N SER A 157 6.74 -1.35 4.99
CA SER A 157 6.81 -0.34 3.94
C SER A 157 5.56 -0.32 3.08
N LEU A 158 4.98 -1.49 2.79
CA LEU A 158 3.70 -1.55 2.08
C LEU A 158 2.54 -1.05 2.96
N ALA A 159 2.46 -1.49 4.21
CA ALA A 159 1.47 -1.00 5.18
C ALA A 159 1.51 0.53 5.33
N ASN A 160 2.71 1.09 5.49
CA ASN A 160 2.93 2.51 5.65
C ASN A 160 2.58 3.30 4.37
N ALA A 161 2.97 2.79 3.21
CA ALA A 161 2.61 3.38 1.92
C ALA A 161 1.08 3.37 1.70
N TYR A 162 0.41 2.27 2.09
CA TYR A 162 -1.04 2.15 2.02
C TYR A 162 -1.75 3.18 2.91
N ALA A 163 -1.35 3.31 4.18
CA ALA A 163 -1.91 4.32 5.07
C ALA A 163 -1.69 5.76 4.56
N LYS A 164 -0.52 6.04 4.00
CA LYS A 164 -0.22 7.35 3.39
C LYS A 164 -1.10 7.65 2.17
N GLU A 165 -1.37 6.66 1.32
CA GLU A 165 -2.26 6.84 0.17
C GLU A 165 -3.73 7.01 0.60
N LEU A 166 -4.17 6.35 1.68
CA LEU A 166 -5.50 6.57 2.26
C LEU A 166 -5.65 7.98 2.85
N GLU A 167 -4.66 8.46 3.61
CA GLU A 167 -4.67 9.82 4.15
C GLU A 167 -4.76 10.87 3.03
N GLN A 168 -4.03 10.68 1.93
CA GLN A 168 -4.10 11.59 0.77
C GLN A 168 -5.47 11.63 0.09
N ARG A 169 -6.29 10.58 0.26
CA ARG A 169 -7.64 10.51 -0.29
C ARG A 169 -8.71 11.05 0.65
N ASP A 170 -8.32 11.55 1.84
CA ASP A 170 -9.23 11.98 2.92
C ASP A 170 -10.23 10.86 3.31
N ASP A 171 -9.82 9.60 3.11
CA ASP A 171 -10.61 8.43 3.46
C ASP A 171 -10.08 7.89 4.80
N LEU A 172 -10.97 7.79 5.79
CA LEU A 172 -10.64 7.12 7.04
C LEU A 172 -10.39 5.64 6.76
N ILE A 173 -9.54 4.99 7.56
CA ILE A 173 -9.45 3.52 7.54
C ILE A 173 -10.82 2.98 8.00
N THR A 174 -11.69 2.72 7.03
CA THR A 174 -12.98 2.04 7.20
C THR A 174 -12.76 0.53 7.20
N GLY A 175 -13.82 -0.28 7.31
CA GLY A 175 -13.70 -1.75 7.31
C GLY A 175 -12.93 -2.31 6.09
N GLU A 176 -12.93 -1.60 4.96
CA GLU A 176 -12.15 -1.89 3.75
C GLU A 176 -10.64 -1.75 4.01
N GLY A 177 -10.23 -0.64 4.62
CA GLY A 177 -8.84 -0.38 4.99
C GLY A 177 -8.33 -1.35 6.04
N ILE A 178 -9.18 -1.69 7.03
CA ILE A 178 -8.88 -2.70 8.04
C ILE A 178 -8.65 -4.06 7.38
N GLY A 179 -9.54 -4.48 6.49
CA GLY A 179 -9.42 -5.73 5.76
C GLY A 179 -8.14 -5.81 4.93
N ALA A 180 -7.82 -4.76 4.17
CA ALA A 180 -6.60 -4.70 3.39
C ALA A 180 -5.34 -4.78 4.25
N PHE A 181 -5.36 -4.14 5.42
CA PHE A 181 -4.25 -4.16 6.36
C PHE A 181 -3.94 -5.57 6.90
N PHE A 182 -4.97 -6.38 7.17
CA PHE A 182 -4.76 -7.78 7.53
C PHE A 182 -4.26 -8.63 6.39
N GLY A 183 -4.81 -8.37 5.21
CA GLY A 183 -4.30 -8.96 4.00
C GLY A 183 -2.78 -8.80 3.84
N ILE A 184 -2.26 -7.60 4.15
CA ILE A 184 -0.82 -7.33 4.18
C ILE A 184 -0.10 -8.24 5.20
N ILE A 185 -0.58 -8.31 6.45
CA ILE A 185 0.05 -9.09 7.52
C ILE A 185 0.04 -10.59 7.22
N VAL A 186 -1.13 -11.14 6.87
CA VAL A 186 -1.32 -12.56 6.57
C VAL A 186 -0.53 -12.95 5.33
N GLY A 187 -0.59 -12.12 4.30
CA GLY A 187 0.18 -12.29 3.07
C GLY A 187 1.69 -12.31 3.31
N ALA A 188 2.19 -11.42 4.17
CA ALA A 188 3.61 -11.38 4.56
C ALA A 188 4.06 -12.68 5.24
N TRP A 189 3.16 -13.29 6.00
CA TRP A 189 3.47 -14.48 6.78
C TRP A 189 3.42 -15.78 5.98
N ILE A 190 2.57 -15.84 4.94
CA ILE A 190 2.42 -17.04 4.11
C ILE A 190 3.58 -17.22 3.15
N CYS A 191 4.00 -16.16 2.44
CA CYS A 191 5.08 -16.30 1.48
C CYS A 191 6.03 -15.10 1.38
N ASN A 192 5.69 -14.12 0.57
CA ASN A 192 6.53 -13.01 0.15
C ASN A 192 5.64 -11.84 -0.27
N ILE A 193 6.25 -10.75 -0.74
CA ILE A 193 5.56 -9.54 -1.19
C ILE A 193 4.36 -9.76 -2.14
N TRP A 194 4.33 -10.82 -2.95
CA TRP A 194 3.19 -11.12 -3.80
C TRP A 194 1.98 -11.63 -3.00
N CYS A 195 2.22 -12.47 -1.99
CA CYS A 195 1.18 -12.83 -1.03
C CYS A 195 0.75 -11.63 -0.20
N VAL A 196 1.66 -10.69 0.14
CA VAL A 196 1.31 -9.44 0.83
C VAL A 196 0.32 -8.63 0.00
N LEU A 197 0.61 -8.43 -1.29
CA LEU A 197 -0.24 -7.68 -2.20
C LEU A 197 -1.58 -8.40 -2.43
N GLY A 198 -1.54 -9.68 -2.80
CA GLY A 198 -2.74 -10.49 -3.02
C GLY A 198 -3.59 -10.58 -1.77
N GLY A 199 -2.94 -10.74 -0.63
CA GLY A 199 -3.60 -10.74 0.66
C GLY A 199 -4.28 -9.42 0.93
N ALA A 200 -3.60 -8.29 0.73
CA ALA A 200 -4.16 -6.95 0.90
C ALA A 200 -5.38 -6.70 0.02
N ILE A 201 -5.34 -7.16 -1.22
CA ILE A 201 -6.48 -7.03 -2.14
C ILE A 201 -7.67 -7.87 -1.65
N VAL A 202 -7.43 -9.15 -1.37
CA VAL A 202 -8.47 -10.07 -0.86
C VAL A 202 -9.06 -9.58 0.46
N GLY A 203 -8.20 -9.15 1.39
CA GLY A 203 -8.60 -8.59 2.66
C GLY A 203 -9.42 -7.31 2.50
N GLY A 204 -9.01 -6.41 1.61
CA GLY A 204 -9.77 -5.19 1.30
C GLY A 204 -11.17 -5.50 0.79
N ILE A 205 -11.29 -6.47 -0.12
CA ILE A 205 -12.57 -6.95 -0.64
C ILE A 205 -13.45 -7.49 0.48
N ILE A 206 -12.93 -8.40 1.31
CA ILE A 206 -13.66 -8.98 2.44
C ILE A 206 -14.15 -7.89 3.39
N GLY A 207 -13.26 -6.95 3.74
CA GLY A 207 -13.56 -5.80 4.60
C GLY A 207 -14.70 -4.92 4.06
N SER A 208 -14.74 -4.69 2.75
CA SER A 208 -15.83 -3.97 2.08
C SER A 208 -17.17 -4.69 2.14
N ILE A 209 -17.17 -6.02 2.11
CA ILE A 209 -18.41 -6.80 2.17
C ILE A 209 -18.94 -6.85 3.61
N VAL A 210 -18.06 -7.12 4.58
CA VAL A 210 -18.45 -7.28 5.98
C VAL A 210 -18.92 -5.96 6.59
N SER A 211 -18.23 -4.85 6.31
CA SER A 211 -18.59 -3.52 6.82
C SER A 211 -19.96 -3.02 6.34
N LYS A 212 -20.50 -3.58 5.25
CA LYS A 212 -21.83 -3.24 4.72
C LYS A 212 -22.96 -3.99 5.43
N ASN A 213 -22.65 -5.11 6.10
CA ASN A 213 -23.62 -5.95 6.80
C ASN A 213 -23.75 -5.63 8.30
N GLN A 214 -22.95 -4.68 8.80
CA GLN A 214 -23.05 -4.10 10.15
C GLN A 214 -23.78 -2.76 10.11
#